data_AF-N8YBF8-F1
#
_entry.id   AF-N8YBF8-F1
#
_cell.length_a   1.000
_cell.length_b   1.000
_cell.length_c   1.000
_cell.angle_alpha   90.00
_cell.angle_beta   90.00
_cell.angle_gamma   90.00
#
_symmetry.space_group_name_H-M   'P 1'
#
loop_
_entity.id
_entity.type
_entity.pdbx_description
1 polymer ?
#
loop_
_entity_poly.entity_id
_entity_poly.type
_entity_poly.pdbx_seq_one_letter_code
_entity_poly.pdbx_strand_id
1 'polypeptide(L)'
;MKKLVFLSILISSGAWADCSNIDSSTDKRECLQKKLDIVDKKLLTTYQESLKKTSPESKQQLVKSQRLWVQFKEADCLYDASRFDDRTGFASNQLSCLIDKSTSREKELHLRLNDN
;
A
#
# COMPACT_ATOMS: atom_id res chain seq x y z
N MET A 1 37.48 -21.25 -23.40
CA MET A 1 36.22 -21.80 -22.84
C MET A 1 35.77 -20.91 -21.70
N LYS A 2 34.82 -20.00 -21.93
CA LYS A 2 34.40 -18.98 -20.96
C LYS A 2 33.17 -19.52 -20.22
N LYS A 3 33.32 -19.84 -18.93
CA LYS A 3 32.27 -20.44 -18.10
C LYS A 3 31.16 -19.41 -17.87
N LEU A 4 29.98 -19.65 -18.44
CA LEU A 4 28.75 -18.92 -18.14
C LEU A 4 28.21 -19.43 -16.80
N VAL A 5 28.34 -18.61 -15.76
CA VAL A 5 27.71 -18.86 -14.46
C VAL A 5 26.34 -18.19 -14.48
N PHE A 6 25.28 -19.00 -14.58
CA PHE A 6 23.89 -18.54 -14.41
C PHE A 6 23.62 -18.38 -12.91
N LEU A 7 23.52 -17.12 -12.46
CA LEU A 7 23.13 -16.78 -11.10
C LEU A 7 21.60 -16.75 -11.03
N SER A 8 21.01 -17.85 -10.55
CA SER A 8 19.57 -17.97 -10.33
C SER A 8 19.15 -17.10 -9.14
N ILE A 9 18.46 -15.99 -9.42
CA ILE A 9 17.87 -15.13 -8.40
C ILE A 9 16.59 -15.81 -7.89
N LEU A 10 16.59 -16.19 -6.61
CA LEU A 10 15.40 -16.62 -5.89
C LEU A 10 14.47 -15.42 -5.71
N ILE A 11 13.37 -15.40 -6.43
CA ILE A 11 12.27 -14.46 -6.21
C ILE A 11 11.55 -14.94 -4.95
N SER A 12 11.90 -14.39 -3.79
CA SER A 12 11.12 -14.58 -2.58
C SER A 12 9.79 -13.84 -2.77
N SER A 13 8.74 -14.58 -3.09
CA SER A 13 7.35 -14.10 -3.02
C SER A 13 7.13 -13.51 -1.63
N GLY A 14 6.85 -12.21 -1.57
CA GLY A 14 6.50 -11.55 -0.32
C GLY A 14 5.24 -12.17 0.24
N ALA A 15 5.38 -13.10 1.18
CA ALA A 15 4.28 -13.54 2.02
C ALA A 15 3.75 -12.31 2.74
N TRP A 16 2.45 -12.04 2.57
CA TRP A 16 1.77 -11.00 3.32
C TRP A 16 1.92 -11.36 4.80
N ALA A 17 2.66 -10.55 5.56
CA ALA A 17 2.79 -10.77 6.99
C ALA A 17 1.40 -10.69 7.63
N ASP A 18 0.97 -11.80 8.23
CA ASP A 18 -0.23 -11.84 9.05
C ASP A 18 0.08 -11.24 10.43
N CYS A 19 -0.21 -9.95 10.58
CA CYS A 19 0.02 -9.22 11.82
C CYS A 19 -1.06 -9.49 12.90
N SER A 20 -2.00 -10.43 12.67
CA SER A 20 -3.10 -10.71 13.59
C SER A 20 -2.69 -11.55 14.81
N ASN A 21 -1.66 -12.40 14.68
CA ASN A 21 -1.23 -13.37 15.69
C ASN A 21 0.00 -12.92 16.50
N ILE A 22 0.14 -11.61 16.73
CA ILE A 22 1.29 -11.03 17.45
C ILE A 22 0.83 -10.55 18.85
N ASP A 23 1.33 -11.21 19.88
CA ASP A 23 0.94 -11.00 21.29
C ASP A 23 1.47 -9.67 21.88
N SER A 24 2.62 -9.19 21.38
CA SER A 24 3.22 -7.92 21.79
C SER A 24 2.64 -6.75 20.98
N SER A 25 2.16 -5.72 21.67
CA SER A 25 1.61 -4.52 21.02
C SER A 25 2.66 -3.73 20.22
N THR A 26 3.92 -3.72 20.68
CA THR A 26 5.04 -3.12 19.95
C THR A 26 5.32 -3.87 18.66
N ASP A 27 5.42 -5.19 18.74
CA ASP A 27 5.72 -6.07 17.61
C ASP A 27 4.59 -6.01 16.57
N LYS A 28 3.34 -5.89 17.04
CA LYS A 28 2.17 -5.72 16.18
C LYS A 28 2.25 -4.41 15.39
N ARG A 29 2.58 -3.30 16.04
CA ARG A 29 2.73 -1.99 15.37
C ARG A 29 3.86 -2.01 14.34
N GLU A 30 5.00 -2.62 14.68
CA GLU A 30 6.11 -2.76 13.73
C GLU A 30 5.75 -3.64 12.52
N CYS A 31 5.01 -4.73 12.75
CA CYS A 31 4.48 -5.55 11.66
C CYS A 31 3.56 -4.74 10.75
N LEU A 32 2.60 -4.00 11.33
CA LEU A 32 1.68 -3.15 10.58
C LEU A 32 2.43 -2.07 9.78
N GLN A 33 3.45 -1.43 10.36
CA GLN A 33 4.26 -0.45 9.64
C GLN A 33 4.97 -1.08 8.43
N LYS A 34 5.62 -2.23 8.61
CA LYS A 34 6.25 -2.96 7.50
C LYS A 34 5.24 -3.35 6.42
N LYS A 35 4.03 -3.77 6.81
CA LYS A 35 2.96 -4.10 5.89
C LYS A 35 2.48 -2.87 5.11
N LEU A 36 2.31 -1.73 5.78
CA LEU A 36 1.98 -0.46 5.13
C LEU A 36 3.03 -0.08 4.09
N ASP A 37 4.31 -0.17 4.42
CA ASP A 37 5.40 0.14 3.49
C ASP A 37 5.37 -0.75 2.23
N ILE A 38 5.03 -2.03 2.39
CA ILE A 38 4.89 -2.99 1.26
C ILE A 38 3.70 -2.59 0.38
N VAL A 39 2.54 -2.32 0.99
CA VAL A 39 1.32 -1.96 0.25
C VAL A 39 1.47 -0.62 -0.46
N ASP A 40 2.06 0.39 0.18
CA ASP A 40 2.29 1.70 -0.43
C ASP A 40 3.28 1.63 -1.59
N LYS A 41 4.33 0.79 -1.49
CA LYS A 41 5.23 0.51 -2.64
C LYS A 41 4.50 -0.15 -3.80
N LYS A 42 3.60 -1.10 -3.51
CA LYS A 42 2.78 -1.74 -4.55
C LYS A 42 1.85 -0.71 -5.21
N LEU A 43 1.14 0.09 -4.42
CA LEU A 43 0.27 1.15 -4.90
C LEU A 43 1.03 2.17 -5.77
N LEU A 44 2.23 2.59 -5.37
CA LEU A 44 3.06 3.50 -6.16
C LEU A 44 3.41 2.91 -7.52
N THR A 45 3.79 1.62 -7.56
CA THR A 45 4.09 0.90 -8.81
C THR A 45 2.87 0.89 -9.73
N THR A 46 1.71 0.45 -9.24
CA THR A 46 0.46 0.41 -10.00
C THR A 46 0.03 1.80 -10.48
N TYR A 47 0.22 2.83 -9.66
CA TYR A 47 -0.05 4.22 -10.04
C TYR A 47 0.87 4.72 -11.17
N GLN A 48 2.17 4.41 -11.11
CA GLN A 48 3.12 4.76 -12.16
C GLN A 48 2.79 4.06 -13.48
N GLU A 49 2.37 2.80 -13.43
CA GLU A 49 1.89 2.08 -14.61
C GLU A 49 0.61 2.71 -15.17
N SER A 50 -0.32 3.08 -14.30
CA SER A 50 -1.55 3.81 -14.67
C SER A 50 -1.22 5.09 -15.42
N LEU A 51 -0.26 5.88 -14.92
CA LEU A 51 0.20 7.10 -15.59
C LEU A 51 0.84 6.85 -16.97
N LYS A 52 1.52 5.71 -17.15
CA LYS A 52 2.13 5.36 -18.44
C LYS A 52 1.07 5.02 -19.49
N LYS A 53 0.01 4.30 -19.11
CA LYS A 53 -1.08 3.90 -20.02
C LYS A 53 -2.15 4.99 -20.24
N THR A 54 -2.27 5.94 -19.33
CA THR A 54 -3.26 7.04 -19.45
C THR A 54 -2.89 7.99 -20.60
N SER A 55 -3.88 8.43 -21.38
CA SER A 55 -3.68 9.41 -22.46
C SER A 55 -3.08 10.73 -21.92
N PRO A 56 -2.30 11.47 -22.73
CA PRO A 56 -1.72 12.75 -22.31
C PRO A 56 -2.74 13.73 -21.71
N GLU A 57 -3.94 13.80 -22.28
CA GLU A 57 -5.04 14.70 -21.87
C GLU A 57 -5.59 14.33 -20.48
N SER A 58 -5.64 13.03 -20.16
CA SER A 58 -6.24 12.52 -18.93
C SER A 58 -5.24 12.35 -17.78
N LYS A 59 -3.92 12.39 -18.04
CA LYS A 59 -2.88 12.21 -17.00
C LYS A 59 -3.03 13.19 -15.84
N GLN A 60 -3.34 14.45 -16.11
CA GLN A 60 -3.53 15.45 -15.06
C GLN A 60 -4.73 15.13 -14.16
N GLN A 61 -5.79 14.55 -14.71
CA GLN A 61 -6.97 14.12 -13.95
C GLN A 61 -6.61 12.96 -13.02
N LEU A 62 -5.84 11.98 -13.51
CA LEU A 62 -5.36 10.86 -12.68
C LEU A 62 -4.44 11.35 -11.55
N VAL A 63 -3.52 12.28 -11.83
CA VAL A 63 -2.67 12.91 -10.80
C VAL A 63 -3.51 13.63 -9.75
N LYS A 64 -4.50 14.44 -10.17
CA LYS A 64 -5.39 15.16 -9.26
C LYS A 64 -6.20 14.20 -8.39
N SER A 65 -6.78 13.16 -9.00
CA SER A 65 -7.54 12.13 -8.29
C SER A 65 -6.70 11.45 -7.23
N GLN A 66 -5.47 11.04 -7.57
CA GLN A 66 -4.59 10.36 -6.61
C GLN A 66 -4.20 11.26 -5.43
N ARG A 67 -3.90 12.55 -5.67
CA ARG A 67 -3.57 13.51 -4.60
C ARG A 67 -4.73 13.74 -3.63
N LEU A 68 -5.94 13.92 -4.16
CA LEU A 68 -7.14 14.07 -3.33
C LEU A 68 -7.44 12.80 -2.54
N TRP A 69 -7.24 11.64 -3.16
CA TRP A 69 -7.39 10.36 -2.47
C TRP A 69 -6.40 10.20 -1.30
N VAL A 70 -5.15 10.64 -1.43
CA VAL A 70 -4.19 10.61 -0.31
C VAL A 70 -4.69 11.45 0.88
N GLN A 71 -5.15 12.68 0.61
CA GLN A 71 -5.68 13.57 1.66
C GLN A 71 -6.90 12.95 2.35
N PHE A 72 -7.81 12.37 1.57
CA PHE A 72 -8.95 11.62 2.09
C PHE A 72 -8.51 10.44 2.95
N LYS A 73 -7.57 9.61 2.47
CA LYS A 73 -7.04 8.44 3.21
C LYS A 73 -6.51 8.87 4.59
N GLU A 74 -5.67 9.90 4.63
CA GLU A 74 -5.06 10.37 5.86
C GLU A 74 -6.08 10.92 6.85
N ALA A 75 -7.01 11.77 6.38
CA ALA A 75 -8.05 12.36 7.23
C ALA A 75 -9.01 11.30 7.77
N ASP A 76 -9.43 10.37 6.94
CA ASP A 76 -10.39 9.33 7.32
C ASP A 76 -9.77 8.33 8.29
N CYS A 77 -8.52 7.89 8.06
CA CYS A 77 -7.85 7.00 9.00
C CYS A 77 -7.49 7.67 10.33
N LEU A 78 -7.28 8.98 10.35
CA LEU A 78 -7.13 9.73 11.58
C LEU A 78 -8.44 9.73 12.39
N TYR A 79 -9.58 9.96 11.72
CA TYR A 79 -10.90 9.91 12.34
C TYR A 79 -11.26 8.50 12.83
N ASP A 80 -11.01 7.46 12.04
CA ASP A 80 -11.29 6.08 12.45
C ASP A 80 -10.49 5.68 13.69
N ALA A 81 -9.22 6.10 13.77
CA ALA A 81 -8.36 5.86 14.91
C ALA A 81 -8.77 6.66 16.16
N SER A 82 -9.46 7.79 16.02
CA SER A 82 -9.87 8.64 17.15
C SER A 82 -10.93 8.00 18.04
N ARG A 83 -11.50 6.86 17.64
CA ARG A 83 -12.46 6.07 18.43
C ARG A 83 -11.81 5.26 19.56
N PHE A 84 -10.47 5.22 19.59
CA PHE A 84 -9.70 4.46 20.57
C PHE A 84 -9.06 5.42 21.58
N ASP A 85 -9.43 5.27 22.85
CA ASP A 85 -9.02 6.18 23.93
C ASP A 85 -7.56 6.01 24.35
N ASP A 86 -6.93 4.88 24.01
CA ASP A 86 -5.54 4.59 24.32
C ASP A 86 -4.61 4.78 23.11
N ARG A 87 -3.37 5.22 23.38
CA ARG A 87 -2.36 5.52 22.35
C ARG A 87 -2.00 4.31 21.49
N THR A 88 -2.04 3.11 22.06
CA THR A 88 -1.66 1.87 21.36
C THR A 88 -2.77 1.42 20.40
N GLY A 89 -4.02 1.46 20.86
CA GLY A 89 -5.22 1.26 20.06
C GLY A 89 -5.30 2.26 18.92
N PHE A 90 -5.11 3.55 19.21
CA PHE A 90 -5.07 4.61 18.19
C PHE A 90 -4.07 4.28 17.07
N ALA A 91 -2.80 4.04 17.41
CA ALA A 91 -1.76 3.82 16.41
C ALA A 91 -1.99 2.56 15.55
N SER A 92 -2.42 1.46 16.18
CA SER A 92 -2.64 0.20 15.48
C SER A 92 -3.82 0.28 14.51
N ASN A 93 -4.90 0.97 14.90
CA ASN A 93 -6.07 1.14 14.05
C ASN A 93 -5.80 2.13 12.91
N GLN A 94 -5.06 3.20 13.17
CA GLN A 94 -4.64 4.13 12.12
C GLN A 94 -3.84 3.38 11.03
N LEU A 95 -2.85 2.58 11.43
CA LEU A 95 -2.05 1.78 10.48
C LEU A 95 -2.90 0.77 9.71
N SER A 96 -3.82 0.09 10.39
CA SER A 96 -4.71 -0.90 9.74
C SER A 96 -5.61 -0.23 8.69
N CYS A 97 -6.20 0.93 9.00
CA CYS A 97 -6.98 1.70 8.05
C CYS A 97 -6.15 2.13 6.82
N LEU A 98 -4.92 2.61 7.05
CA LEU A 98 -4.03 3.03 5.97
C LEU A 98 -3.71 1.88 5.01
N ILE A 99 -3.45 0.68 5.56
CA ILE A 99 -3.20 -0.55 4.79
C ILE A 99 -4.42 -0.92 3.94
N ASP A 100 -5.61 -0.93 4.52
CA ASP A 100 -6.83 -1.37 3.84
C ASP A 100 -7.21 -0.41 2.70
N LYS A 101 -7.10 0.90 2.94
CA LYS A 101 -7.38 1.91 1.92
C LYS A 101 -6.33 1.88 0.80
N SER A 102 -5.04 1.78 1.12
CA SER A 102 -3.99 1.68 0.10
C SER A 102 -4.14 0.40 -0.74
N THR A 103 -4.49 -0.73 -0.12
CA THR A 103 -4.77 -2.00 -0.83
C THR A 103 -5.97 -1.86 -1.76
N SER A 104 -7.06 -1.24 -1.28
CA SER A 104 -8.27 -1.03 -2.08
C SER A 104 -8.01 -0.11 -3.28
N ARG A 105 -7.24 0.97 -3.08
CA ARG A 105 -6.87 1.87 -4.17
C ARG A 105 -5.96 1.22 -5.19
N GLU A 106 -5.03 0.37 -4.74
CA GLU A 106 -4.17 -0.40 -5.64
C GLU A 106 -5.03 -1.30 -6.54
N LYS A 107 -5.99 -2.03 -5.97
CA LYS A 107 -6.93 -2.84 -6.74
C LYS A 107 -7.76 -2.02 -7.73
N GLU A 108 -8.27 -0.87 -7.32
CA GLU A 108 -9.03 0.05 -8.18
C GLU A 108 -8.22 0.52 -9.40
N LEU A 109 -6.96 0.93 -9.18
CA LEU A 109 -6.06 1.35 -10.26
C LEU A 109 -5.68 0.18 -11.16
N HIS A 110 -5.42 -1.00 -10.58
CA HIS A 110 -5.08 -2.21 -11.32
C HIS A 110 -6.22 -2.66 -12.24
N LEU A 111 -7.47 -2.61 -11.79
CA LEU A 111 -8.63 -2.95 -12.62
C LEU A 111 -8.76 -1.99 -13.82
N ARG A 112 -8.71 -0.67 -13.57
CA ARG A 112 -8.73 0.35 -14.64
C ARG A 112 -7.60 0.21 -15.64
N LEU A 113 -6.46 -0.31 -15.21
CA LEU A 113 -5.29 -0.57 -16.05
C LEU A 113 -5.47 -1.74 -17.02
N ASN A 114 -6.36 -2.68 -16.69
CA ASN A 114 -6.63 -3.89 -17.47
C ASN A 114 -7.92 -3.79 -18.31
N ASP A 115 -8.79 -2.83 -17.99
CA ASP A 115 -10.02 -2.54 -18.75
C ASP A 115 -9.78 -1.64 -19.99
N ASN A 116 -8.55 -1.12 -20.18
CA ASN A 116 -8.12 -0.30 -21.34
C ASN A 116 -7.11 -1.05 -22.21
#